data_AF-A0A2D6M1M8-F1
#
_entry.id   AF-A0A2D6M1M8-F1
#
_cell.length_a   1.000
_cell.length_b   1.000
_cell.length_c   1.000
_cell.angle_alpha   90.00
_cell.angle_beta   90.00
_cell.angle_gamma   90.00
#
_symmetry.space_group_name_H-M   'P 1'
#
loop_
_entity.id
_entity.type
_entity.pdbx_description
1 polymer ?
#
loop_
_entity_poly.entity_id
_entity_poly.type
_entity_poly.pdbx_seq_one_letter_code
_entity_poly.pdbx_strand_id
1 'polypeptide(L)'
;MRKFIHLCEERENMVPVLADANKPSSYSKHLEGTNIDLLFQDISQKNQAEIFNKNARLFLEKGKTGLIALKAKSISQKESPKKIFQKEIVELEKEFVVKQIISLEPFEKDHVMVFGEKK
;
A
#
# COMPACT_ATOMS: atom_id res chain seq x y z
N MET A 1 -12.23 -13.52 4.40
CA MET A 1 -11.58 -13.66 5.72
C MET A 1 -11.36 -15.11 6.16
N ARG A 2 -12.39 -15.97 6.22
CA ARG A 2 -12.26 -17.38 6.68
C ARG A 2 -11.11 -18.17 6.03
N LYS A 3 -10.95 -18.07 4.70
CA LYS A 3 -9.84 -18.72 3.97
C LYS A 3 -8.45 -18.23 4.40
N PHE A 4 -8.32 -16.94 4.75
CA PHE A 4 -7.04 -16.37 5.15
C PHE A 4 -6.67 -16.78 6.59
N ILE A 5 -7.66 -16.87 7.49
CA ILE A 5 -7.44 -17.41 8.85
C ILE A 5 -6.90 -18.84 8.76
N HIS A 6 -7.53 -19.70 7.96
CA HIS A 6 -7.08 -21.08 7.80
C HIS A 6 -5.65 -21.16 7.25
N LEU A 7 -5.29 -20.27 6.32
CA LEU A 7 -3.94 -20.20 5.79
C LEU A 7 -2.91 -19.79 6.86
N CYS A 8 -3.29 -18.89 7.78
CA CYS A 8 -2.47 -18.50 8.92
C CYS A 8 -2.34 -19.61 9.98
N GLU A 9 -3.31 -20.54 10.07
CA GLU A 9 -3.18 -21.74 10.91
C GLU A 9 -2.10 -22.69 10.38
N GLU A 10 -1.92 -22.74 9.05
CA GLU A 10 -0.89 -23.58 8.41
C GLU A 10 0.48 -22.89 8.30
N ARG A 11 0.55 -21.57 8.48
CA ARG A 11 1.76 -20.76 8.24
C ARG A 11 2.08 -19.85 9.41
N GLU A 12 3.07 -20.25 10.19
CA GLU A 12 3.51 -19.54 11.40
C GLU A 12 4.04 -18.11 11.13
N ASN A 13 4.48 -17.82 9.91
CA ASN A 13 4.97 -16.50 9.51
C ASN A 13 3.87 -15.53 9.05
N MET A 14 2.59 -15.86 9.24
CA MET A 14 1.46 -15.05 8.81
C MET A 14 0.53 -14.71 9.97
N VAL A 15 0.32 -13.42 10.22
CA VAL A 15 -0.60 -12.94 11.26
C VAL A 15 -1.79 -12.23 10.61
N PRO A 16 -3.03 -12.73 10.77
CA PRO A 16 -4.20 -12.10 10.17
C PRO A 16 -4.68 -10.91 11.01
N VAL A 17 -4.84 -9.75 10.37
CA VAL A 17 -5.42 -8.56 11.00
C VAL A 17 -6.71 -8.18 10.26
N LEU A 18 -7.86 -8.29 10.96
CA LEU A 18 -9.15 -7.88 10.42
C LEU A 18 -9.48 -6.46 10.87
N ALA A 19 -9.03 -5.48 10.10
CA ALA A 19 -9.30 -4.07 10.36
C ALA A 19 -9.34 -3.24 9.07
N ASP A 20 -9.84 -2.00 9.17
CA ASP A 20 -9.88 -1.05 8.06
C ASP A 20 -8.51 -0.38 7.89
N ALA A 21 -7.81 -0.68 6.79
CA ALA A 21 -6.50 -0.12 6.49
C ALA A 21 -6.47 1.41 6.46
N ASN A 22 -7.60 2.08 6.19
CA ASN A 22 -7.71 3.55 6.20
C ASN A 22 -7.71 4.15 7.62
N LYS A 23 -7.84 3.30 8.65
CA LYS A 23 -7.82 3.67 10.07
C LYS A 23 -6.70 2.92 10.82
N PRO A 24 -5.42 3.15 10.50
CA PRO A 24 -4.33 2.34 11.04
C PRO A 24 -4.19 2.37 12.57
N SER A 25 -4.60 3.45 13.23
CA SER A 25 -4.67 3.52 14.70
C SER A 25 -5.62 2.48 15.33
N SER A 26 -6.57 1.92 14.57
CA SER A 26 -7.49 0.90 15.10
C SER A 26 -6.83 -0.46 15.34
N TYR A 27 -5.69 -0.73 14.71
CA TYR A 27 -4.95 -1.99 14.85
C TYR A 27 -3.48 -1.79 15.23
N SER A 28 -3.05 -0.57 15.54
CA SER A 28 -1.65 -0.29 15.84
C SER A 28 -1.13 -1.05 17.06
N LYS A 29 -1.97 -1.27 18.08
CA LYS A 29 -1.61 -2.06 19.27
C LYS A 29 -1.21 -3.51 18.94
N HIS A 30 -1.69 -4.06 17.83
CA HIS A 30 -1.34 -5.42 17.41
C HIS A 30 0.00 -5.49 16.67
N LEU A 31 0.53 -4.35 16.24
CA LEU A 31 1.80 -4.24 15.51
C LEU A 31 2.88 -3.54 16.34
N GLU A 32 2.60 -3.23 17.60
CA GLU A 32 3.53 -2.57 18.50
C GLU A 32 4.78 -3.43 18.71
N GLY A 33 5.97 -2.82 18.63
CA GLY A 33 7.25 -3.53 18.72
C GLY A 33 7.62 -4.38 17.51
N THR A 34 6.82 -4.36 16.43
CA THR A 34 7.15 -5.05 15.18
C THR A 34 7.99 -4.13 14.30
N ASN A 35 9.18 -4.60 13.91
CA ASN A 35 10.01 -3.91 12.93
C ASN A 35 9.55 -4.32 11.52
N ILE A 36 9.06 -3.35 10.75
CA ILE A 36 8.61 -3.57 9.37
C ILE A 36 9.70 -3.13 8.40
N ASP A 37 10.20 -4.06 7.59
CA ASP A 37 11.18 -3.76 6.55
C ASP A 37 10.55 -3.32 5.22
N LEU A 38 9.32 -3.78 4.96
CA LEU A 38 8.59 -3.57 3.72
C LEU A 38 7.10 -3.36 4.01
N LEU A 39 6.55 -2.25 3.53
CA LEU A 39 5.10 -2.05 3.44
C LEU A 39 4.63 -2.31 2.01
N PHE A 40 3.74 -3.30 1.84
CA PHE A 40 3.11 -3.61 0.56
C PHE A 40 1.62 -3.29 0.58
N GLN A 41 1.11 -2.66 -0.48
CA GLN A 41 -0.33 -2.38 -0.63
C GLN A 41 -0.86 -2.73 -2.02
N ASP A 42 -1.90 -3.56 -2.03
CA ASP A 42 -2.67 -3.94 -3.22
C ASP A 42 -4.19 -3.85 -2.96
N ILE A 43 -4.67 -2.65 -2.62
CA ILE A 43 -6.09 -2.41 -2.33
C ILE A 43 -6.77 -1.63 -3.46
N SER A 44 -8.08 -1.84 -3.64
CA SER A 44 -8.89 -1.11 -4.62
C SER A 44 -9.72 -0.01 -3.97
N GLN A 45 -9.08 1.06 -3.51
CA GLN A 45 -9.73 2.24 -2.91
C GLN A 45 -9.56 3.49 -3.77
N LYS A 46 -10.30 4.56 -3.46
CA LYS A 46 -10.16 5.85 -4.15
C LYS A 46 -8.96 6.67 -3.69
N ASN A 47 -8.55 6.51 -2.44
CA ASN A 47 -7.48 7.28 -1.78
C ASN A 47 -6.29 6.37 -1.44
N GLN A 48 -5.80 5.59 -2.40
CA GLN A 48 -4.81 4.52 -2.15
C GLN A 48 -3.50 5.07 -1.58
N ALA A 49 -2.96 6.14 -2.18
CA ALA A 49 -1.74 6.78 -1.69
C ALA A 49 -1.90 7.36 -0.29
N GLU A 50 -3.06 7.92 0.05
CA GLU A 50 -3.35 8.44 1.38
C GLU A 50 -3.36 7.31 2.43
N ILE A 51 -4.03 6.19 2.14
CA ILE A 51 -4.06 5.01 3.02
C ILE A 51 -2.65 4.48 3.22
N PHE A 52 -1.86 4.38 2.14
CA PHE A 52 -0.49 3.91 2.19
C PHE A 52 0.38 4.79 3.08
N ASN A 53 0.31 6.11 2.91
CA ASN A 53 1.04 7.07 3.74
C ASN A 53 0.63 7.01 5.21
N LYS A 54 -0.68 6.86 5.52
CA LYS A 54 -1.15 6.72 6.91
C LYS A 54 -0.55 5.49 7.59
N ASN A 55 -0.46 4.37 6.86
CA ASN A 55 0.16 3.14 7.34
C ASN A 55 1.67 3.31 7.53
N ALA A 56 2.34 3.86 6.51
CA ALA A 56 3.77 4.10 6.55
C ALA A 56 4.19 4.98 7.72
N ARG A 57 3.43 6.04 8.02
CA ARG A 57 3.70 6.93 9.17
C ARG A 57 3.69 6.22 10.52
N LEU A 58 2.81 5.23 10.69
CA LEU A 58 2.65 4.55 11.98
C LEU A 58 3.55 3.33 12.13
N PHE A 59 3.89 2.67 11.03
CA PHE A 59 4.50 1.33 11.10
C PHE A 59 5.83 1.18 10.36
N LEU A 60 6.16 2.08 9.43
CA LEU A 60 7.34 1.93 8.58
C LEU A 60 8.41 2.94 8.97
N GLU A 61 9.57 2.43 9.40
CA GLU A 61 10.70 3.28 9.76
C GLU A 61 11.32 3.98 8.54
N LYS A 62 12.02 5.09 8.79
CA LYS A 62 12.80 5.81 7.79
C LYS A 62 13.85 4.88 7.14
N GLY A 63 14.03 5.01 5.83
CA GLY A 63 14.94 4.18 5.03
C GLY A 63 14.38 2.81 4.65
N LYS A 64 13.20 2.41 5.17
CA LYS A 64 12.55 1.15 4.81
C LYS A 64 11.73 1.28 3.54
N THR A 65 11.35 0.14 2.97
CA THR A 65 10.78 0.09 1.63
C THR A 65 9.26 0.18 1.63
N GLY A 66 8.73 0.94 0.69
CA GLY A 66 7.31 0.96 0.34
C GLY A 66 7.07 0.46 -1.08
N LEU A 67 6.05 -0.37 -1.24
CA LEU A 67 5.61 -0.91 -2.52
C LEU A 67 4.07 -0.81 -2.62
N ILE A 68 3.57 -0.12 -3.64
CA ILE A 68 2.13 0.10 -3.84
C ILE A 68 1.72 -0.15 -5.29
N ALA A 69 0.69 -0.97 -5.48
CA ALA A 69 0.03 -1.15 -6.76
C ALA A 69 -1.09 -0.11 -6.93
N LEU A 70 -0.89 0.86 -7.83
CA LEU A 70 -1.91 1.87 -8.14
C LEU A 70 -2.82 1.36 -9.26
N LYS A 71 -4.12 1.26 -8.96
CA LYS A 71 -5.17 0.79 -9.89
C LYS A 71 -6.01 1.97 -10.37
N ALA A 72 -5.69 2.52 -11.54
CA ALA A 72 -6.29 3.79 -11.99
C ALA A 72 -7.83 3.75 -11.97
N LYS A 73 -8.43 2.67 -12.48
CA LYS A 73 -9.90 2.51 -12.55
C LYS A 73 -10.58 2.39 -11.18
N SER A 74 -9.88 1.89 -10.17
CA SER A 74 -10.40 1.86 -8.79
C SER A 74 -10.40 3.25 -8.15
N ILE A 75 -9.49 4.13 -8.58
CA ILE A 75 -9.39 5.50 -8.10
C ILE A 75 -10.44 6.41 -8.75
N SER A 76 -10.47 6.42 -10.09
CA SER A 76 -11.45 7.19 -10.85
C SER A 76 -11.66 6.60 -12.24
N GLN A 77 -12.92 6.51 -12.66
CA GLN A 77 -13.28 6.14 -14.04
C GLN A 77 -13.40 7.34 -14.97
N LYS A 78 -13.36 8.58 -14.43
CA LYS A 78 -13.57 9.81 -15.21
C LYS A 78 -12.26 10.44 -15.68
N GLU A 79 -11.17 10.19 -14.98
CA GLU A 79 -9.86 10.78 -15.27
C GLU A 79 -8.97 9.81 -16.04
N SER A 80 -8.02 10.34 -16.80
CA SER A 80 -7.05 9.49 -17.49
C SER A 80 -6.07 8.85 -16.50
N PRO A 81 -5.61 7.60 -16.73
CA PRO A 81 -4.66 6.93 -15.86
C PRO A 81 -3.41 7.76 -15.57
N LYS A 82 -2.85 8.42 -16.59
CA LYS A 82 -1.68 9.31 -16.44
C LYS A 82 -1.91 10.41 -15.40
N LYS A 83 -3.08 11.07 -15.43
CA LYS A 83 -3.41 12.16 -14.49
C LYS A 83 -3.64 11.62 -13.08
N ILE A 84 -4.25 10.43 -12.96
CA ILE A 84 -4.45 9.75 -11.68
C ILE A 84 -3.09 9.41 -11.06
N PHE A 85 -2.20 8.77 -11.81
CA PHE A 85 -0.88 8.39 -11.31
C PHE A 85 -0.08 9.62 -10.87
N GLN A 86 -0.07 10.71 -11.64
CA GLN A 86 0.60 11.94 -11.23
C GLN A 86 0.12 12.45 -9.85
N LYS A 87 -1.19 12.45 -9.60
CA LYS A 87 -1.76 12.86 -8.31
C LYS A 87 -1.36 11.93 -7.17
N GLU A 88 -1.47 10.62 -7.38
CA GLU A 88 -1.11 9.63 -6.36
C GLU A 88 0.39 9.63 -6.06
N ILE A 89 1.26 9.82 -7.06
CA ILE A 89 2.71 9.94 -6.85
C ILE A 89 3.02 11.16 -5.99
N VAL A 90 2.43 12.33 -6.28
CA VAL A 90 2.59 13.54 -5.45
C VAL A 90 2.13 13.29 -4.00
N GLU A 91 1.06 12.52 -3.82
CA GLU A 91 0.62 12.12 -2.49
C GLU A 91 1.67 11.22 -1.81
N LEU A 92 2.13 10.15 -2.47
CA LEU A 92 3.16 9.23 -1.95
C LEU A 92 4.47 9.95 -1.58
N GLU A 93 4.88 10.93 -2.38
CA GLU A 93 6.08 11.72 -2.16
C GLU A 93 6.09 12.53 -0.86
N LYS A 94 4.94 12.70 -0.19
CA LYS A 94 4.89 13.30 1.14
C LYS A 94 5.68 12.49 2.17
N GLU A 95 5.68 11.16 2.03
CA GLU A 95 6.33 10.25 2.98
C GLU A 95 7.49 9.46 2.39
N PHE A 96 7.57 9.35 1.06
CA PHE A 96 8.53 8.50 0.37
C PHE A 96 9.39 9.29 -0.62
N VAL A 97 10.60 8.80 -0.85
CA VAL A 97 11.37 9.07 -2.07
C VAL A 97 10.97 7.99 -3.08
N VAL A 98 10.17 8.34 -4.07
CA VAL A 98 9.79 7.41 -5.15
C VAL A 98 11.02 7.12 -6.00
N LYS A 99 11.37 5.84 -6.13
CA LYS A 99 12.58 5.40 -6.85
C LYS A 99 12.22 4.82 -8.22
N GLN A 100 11.07 4.14 -8.33
CA GLN A 100 10.67 3.50 -9.57
C GLN A 100 9.15 3.45 -9.71
N ILE A 101 8.69 3.61 -10.94
CA ILE A 101 7.30 3.41 -11.35
C ILE A 101 7.33 2.47 -12.55
N ILE A 102 6.67 1.32 -12.44
CA ILE A 102 6.68 0.27 -13.46
C ILE A 102 5.25 0.04 -13.93
N SER A 103 5.03 0.08 -15.26
CA SER A 103 3.76 -0.36 -15.84
C SER A 103 3.63 -1.88 -15.70
N LEU A 104 2.45 -2.35 -15.27
CA LEU A 104 2.16 -3.78 -15.17
C LEU A 104 1.58 -4.37 -16.47
N GLU A 105 1.54 -3.59 -17.54
CA GLU A 105 1.18 -4.09 -18.87
C GLU A 105 2.24 -5.08 -19.39
N PRO A 106 1.82 -6.16 -20.09
CA PRO A 106 0.46 -6.42 -20.60
C PRO A 106 -0.46 -7.19 -19.62
N PHE A 107 0.00 -7.53 -18.42
CA PHE A 107 -0.75 -8.38 -17.48
C PHE A 107 -1.92 -7.64 -16.83
N GLU A 108 -1.70 -6.40 -16.40
CA GLU A 108 -2.72 -5.56 -15.78
C GLU A 108 -2.79 -4.20 -16.46
N LYS A 109 -3.91 -3.94 -17.16
CA LYS A 109 -4.12 -2.70 -17.90
C LYS A 109 -4.42 -1.53 -16.96
N ASP A 110 -3.85 -0.36 -17.23
CA ASP A 110 -4.03 0.86 -16.43
C ASP A 110 -3.60 0.67 -14.94
N HIS A 111 -2.59 -0.17 -14.73
CA HIS A 111 -1.97 -0.42 -13.42
C HIS A 111 -0.47 -0.09 -13.44
N VAL A 112 0.02 0.49 -12.35
CA VAL A 112 1.45 0.69 -12.13
C VAL A 112 1.84 0.21 -10.74
N MET A 113 3.04 -0.36 -10.64
CA MET A 113 3.70 -0.61 -9.37
C MET A 113 4.64 0.55 -9.06
N VAL A 114 4.53 1.11 -7.86
CA VAL A 114 5.40 2.18 -7.39
C VAL A 114 6.25 1.65 -6.24
N PHE A 115 7.56 1.82 -6.37
CA PHE A 115 8.55 1.46 -5.37
C PHE A 115 9.25 2.73 -4.86
N GLY A 116 9.40 2.83 -3.54
CA GLY A 116 10.04 3.97 -2.90
C GLY A 116 10.62 3.64 -1.53
N GLU A 117 11.40 4.58 -1.02
CA GLU A 117 12.06 4.49 0.28
C GLU A 117 11.45 5.53 1.23
N LYS A 118 11.15 5.13 2.47
CA LYS A 118 10.55 6.04 3.46
C LYS A 118 11.54 7.16 3.83
N LYS A 119 11.07 8.41 3.72
CA LYS A 119 11.80 9.62 4.15
C LYS A 119 11.93 9.74 5.65
#